data_AF-A0AB34YZ43-F1
#
_entry.id   AF-A0AB34YZ43-F1
#
_cell.length_a   1.000
_cell.length_b   1.000
_cell.length_c   1.000
_cell.angle_alpha   90.00
_cell.angle_beta   90.00
_cell.angle_gamma   90.00
#
_symmetry.space_group_name_H-M   'P 1'
#
loop_
_entity.id
_entity.type
_entity.pdbx_description
1 polymer ?
#
loop_
_entity_poly.entity_id
_entity_poly.type
_entity_poly.pdbx_seq_one_letter_code
_entity_poly.pdbx_strand_id
1 'polypeptide(L)' 'MAGHFVRNFVLPDNVDSTKVTASMKDGALEVRLVKAEQAKPKQIEISVN' A
#
# COMPACT_ATOMS: atom_id res chain seq x y z
N MET A 1 17.11 24.12 14.88
CA MET A 1 17.74 22.96 14.21
C MET A 1 16.63 22.10 13.63
N ALA A 2 16.69 21.76 12.35
CA ALA A 2 15.76 20.78 11.77
C ALA A 2 16.20 19.36 12.21
N GLY A 3 15.24 18.53 12.61
CA GLY A 3 15.48 17.12 12.94
C GLY A 3 15.24 16.21 11.73
N HIS A 4 15.75 14.98 11.80
CA HIS A 4 15.42 13.94 10.83
C HIS A 4 14.06 13.32 11.16
N PHE A 5 13.25 13.07 10.13
CA PHE A 5 11.92 12.46 10.27
C PHE A 5 11.82 11.23 9.38
N VAL A 6 11.34 10.12 9.96
CA VAL A 6 11.12 8.85 9.24
C VAL A 6 9.79 8.26 9.71
N ARG A 7 8.99 7.74 8.76
CA ARG A 7 7.75 6.99 9.00
C ARG A 7 7.79 5.72 8.17
N ASN A 8 7.49 4.59 8.81
CA ASN A 8 7.28 3.32 8.13
C ASN A 8 5.79 2.95 8.19
N PHE A 9 5.29 2.41 7.08
CA PHE A 9 3.93 1.90 6.95
C PHE A 9 4.00 0.47 6.44
N VAL A 10 3.16 -0.42 6.98
CA VAL A 10 2.95 -1.75 6.42
C VAL A 10 1.89 -1.62 5.34
N LEU A 11 2.21 -2.07 4.13
CA LEU A 11 1.26 -2.06 3.03
C LEU A 11 0.38 -3.31 3.07
N PRO A 12 -0.92 -3.19 2.78
CA PRO A 12 -1.79 -4.35 2.63
C PRO A 12 -1.49 -5.11 1.34
N ASP A 13 -1.81 -6.40 1.31
CA ASP A 13 -1.51 -7.32 0.21
C ASP A 13 -2.17 -6.94 -1.13
N ASN A 14 -3.20 -6.10 -1.09
CA ASN A 14 -3.96 -5.66 -2.26
C ASN A 14 -3.41 -4.36 -2.89
N VAL A 15 -2.16 -3.99 -2.62
CA VAL A 15 -1.48 -2.83 -3.19
C VAL A 15 -0.39 -3.28 -4.15
N ASP A 16 -0.30 -2.65 -5.32
CA ASP A 16 0.79 -2.85 -6.26
C ASP A 16 1.99 -1.97 -5.88
N SER A 17 2.95 -2.56 -5.17
CA SER A 17 4.15 -1.85 -4.71
C SER A 17 5.10 -1.42 -5.84
N THR A 18 4.87 -1.89 -7.08
CA THR A 18 5.69 -1.49 -8.24
C THR A 18 5.21 -0.17 -8.86
N LYS A 19 4.01 0.28 -8.50
CA LYS A 19 3.35 1.49 -9.06
C LYS A 19 3.18 2.60 -8.04
N VAL A 20 4.12 2.75 -7.13
CA VAL A 20 4.12 3.85 -6.15
C VAL A 20 4.53 5.15 -6.84
N THR A 21 3.78 6.22 -6.60
CA THR A 21 4.14 7.58 -7.05
C THR A 21 4.08 8.54 -5.88
N ALA A 22 4.89 9.59 -5.90
CA ALA A 22 4.93 10.60 -4.86
C ALA A 22 5.10 12.01 -5.43
N SER A 23 4.50 13.00 -4.80
CA SER A 23 4.62 14.42 -5.14
C SER A 23 4.65 15.28 -3.88
N MET A 24 5.34 16.42 -3.96
CA MET A 24 5.40 17.41 -2.89
C MET A 24 4.73 18.68 -3.38
N LYS A 25 3.73 19.17 -2.64
CA LYS A 25 3.03 20.42 -2.96
C LYS A 25 2.66 21.16 -1.69
N ASP A 26 2.94 22.46 -1.63
CA ASP A 26 2.61 23.34 -0.51
C ASP A 26 3.10 22.81 0.86
N GLY A 27 4.26 22.17 0.87
CA GLY A 27 4.86 21.58 2.07
C GLY A 27 4.28 20.22 2.50
N ALA A 28 3.38 19.64 1.71
CA ALA A 28 2.78 18.33 1.96
C ALA A 28 3.30 17.28 0.96
N LEU A 29 3.73 16.13 1.49
CA LEU A 29 4.09 14.95 0.71
C LEU A 29 2.84 14.10 0.47
N GLU A 30 2.44 13.97 -0.79
CA GLU A 30 1.39 13.05 -1.23
C GLU A 30 2.05 11.77 -1.79
N VAL A 31 1.64 10.61 -1.28
CA VAL A 31 2.09 9.29 -1.77
C VAL A 31 0.86 8.53 -2.26
N ARG A 32 0.89 8.10 -3.52
CA ARG A 32 -0.20 7.35 -4.15
C ARG A 32 0.21 5.89 -4.33
N LEU A 33 -0.66 5.03 -3.80
CA LEU A 33 -0.56 3.58 -3.87
C LEU A 33 -1.75 3.07 -4.68
N VAL A 34 -1.48 2.33 -5.77
CA VAL A 34 -2.54 1.77 -6.61
C VAL A 34 -2.94 0.40 -6.05
N LYS A 35 -4.24 0.10 -6.07
CA LYS A 35 -4.70 -1.25 -5.74
C LYS A 35 -4.17 -2.24 -6.79
N ALA A 36 -3.64 -3.37 -6.34
CA ALA A 36 -3.33 -4.48 -7.22
C ALA A 36 -4.61 -4.96 -7.90
N GLU A 37 -4.52 -5.36 -9.16
CA GLU A 37 -5.61 -6.03 -9.84
C GLU A 37 -5.87 -7.35 -9.11
N GLN A 38 -6.97 -7.42 -8.36
CA GLN A 38 -7.32 -8.62 -7.60
C GLN A 38 -7.72 -9.73 -8.58
N ALA A 39 -6.99 -10.84 -8.56
CA ALA A 39 -7.48 -12.09 -9.10
C ALA A 39 -8.71 -12.55 -8.28
N LYS A 40 -9.66 -13.21 -8.94
CA LYS A 40 -10.93 -13.68 -8.37
C LYS A 40 -10.70 -14.34 -6.99
N PRO A 41 -11.55 -14.07 -5.99
CA PRO A 41 -11.40 -14.65 -4.66
C PRO A 41 -11.33 -16.17 -4.75
N LYS A 42 -10.29 -16.75 -4.15
CA LYS A 42 -10.15 -18.21 -4.03
C LYS A 42 -11.22 -18.70 -3.06
N GLN A 43 -12.14 -19.52 -3.54
CA GLN A 43 -13.11 -20.18 -2.68
C GLN A 43 -12.34 -21.17 -1.80
N ILE A 44 -12.40 -20.98 -0.49
CA ILE A 44 -11.80 -21.89 0.48
C ILE A 44 -12.90 -22.87 0.89
N GLU A 45 -12.82 -24.11 0.43
CA GLU A 45 -13.69 -25.18 0.92
C GLU A 45 -13.23 -25.58 2.33
N ILE A 46 -14.14 -25.52 3.30
CA ILE A 46 -13.91 -26.03 4.65
C ILE A 46 -14.47 -27.45 4.69
N SER A 47 -13.59 -28.46 4.77
CA SER A 47 -13.98 -29.82 5.15
C SER A 47 -13.97 -29.94 6.67
N VAL A 48 -15.07 -30.44 7.24
CA VAL A 48 -15.18 -30.81 8.65
C VAL A 48 -15.09 -32.33 8.73
N ASN A 49 -14.15 -32.84 9.54
CA ASN A 49 -14.03 -34.25 9.94
C ASN A 49 -14.56 -34.45 11.35
#